data_AF-A0A3N9WUZ2-F1
#
_entry.id   AF-A0A3N9WUZ2-F1
#
_cell.length_a   1.000
_cell.length_b   1.000
_cell.length_c   1.000
_cell.angle_alpha   90.00
_cell.angle_beta   90.00
_cell.angle_gamma   90.00
#
_symmetry.space_group_name_H-M   'P 1'
#
loop_
_entity.id
_entity.type
_entity.pdbx_description
1 polymer ?
#
loop_
_entity_poly.entity_id
_entity_poly.type
_entity_poly.pdbx_seq_one_letter_code
_entity_poly.pdbx_strand_id
1 'polypeptide(L)'
;MPPTLGDMVYRYQSDEDAFEEYPEPGSDLSVLGAGPPPAAGPSPSRFPTPSLPRPNQLSLPSSQPAPARAVASQPLPTRADIPPAPPRSQIYTSATSAEPPTRRGGGRLWQVLIGGAAVLVLLALCGLGAAALLIDRNEQPQSNPTYQPNAAPTSAPPERLALDSRDTDQAPLTAKELFPGKELKLTDGQPSYQVLKTQSSGSCAVAATDEVADLLVRLGCNQVVRATLSTPDDSHLVTAGLFNLTDKVSAERARDRLRQLLDERQGRFRGLTADDADGTDVLARAPSRVGWQVRGHYLAYALVVRKDGAAVKAGDAKVREILFDMIELHLSRGVLQSRADGGTAAQPTTGPTGSNANQGDLPGD
;
A
#
# COMPACT_ATOMS: atom_id res chain seq x y z
N MET A 1 20.22 -23.11 2.65
CA MET A 1 20.48 -21.91 1.81
C MET A 1 19.67 -20.77 2.42
N PRO A 2 20.31 -19.71 2.92
CA PRO A 2 19.60 -18.57 3.49
C PRO A 2 18.82 -17.84 2.38
N PRO A 3 17.57 -17.42 2.62
CA PRO A 3 16.79 -16.70 1.61
C PRO A 3 17.48 -15.36 1.28
N THR A 4 17.62 -15.08 -0.01
CA THR A 4 18.21 -13.87 -0.55
C THR A 4 17.35 -12.66 -0.18
N LEU A 5 17.97 -11.73 0.53
CA LEU A 5 17.50 -10.43 1.02
C LEU A 5 17.25 -9.41 -0.12
N GLY A 6 16.67 -9.87 -1.23
CA GLY A 6 16.74 -9.19 -2.54
C GLY A 6 15.61 -8.22 -2.87
N ASP A 7 14.46 -8.28 -2.18
CA ASP A 7 13.26 -7.52 -2.58
C ASP A 7 12.70 -6.60 -1.47
N MET A 8 13.36 -6.58 -0.31
CA MET A 8 13.01 -5.65 0.76
C MET A 8 13.69 -4.31 0.48
N VAL A 9 12.90 -3.30 0.15
CA VAL A 9 13.40 -1.92 -0.01
C VAL A 9 13.78 -1.37 1.36
N TYR A 10 15.00 -1.70 1.80
CA TYR A 10 15.68 -0.96 2.85
C TYR A 10 16.32 0.27 2.23
N ARG A 11 15.77 1.46 2.51
CA ARG A 11 16.49 2.72 2.70
C ARG A 11 15.52 3.89 2.57
N TYR A 12 15.38 4.65 3.66
CA TYR A 12 15.56 6.09 3.53
C TYR A 12 16.65 6.55 4.50
N GLN A 13 17.63 7.26 3.94
CA GLN A 13 18.66 8.03 4.64
C GLN A 13 18.11 9.45 4.81
N SER A 14 18.02 9.92 6.05
CA SER A 14 18.23 11.33 6.36
C SER A 14 19.13 11.31 7.59
N ASP A 15 20.42 11.08 7.33
CA ASP A 15 21.47 11.16 8.35
C ASP A 15 21.98 12.61 8.49
N GLU A 16 21.27 13.62 7.97
CA GLU A 16 21.56 15.04 8.19
C GLU A 16 20.29 15.77 8.67
N ASP A 17 20.48 16.61 9.67
CA ASP A 17 19.51 17.39 10.45
C ASP A 17 18.69 16.61 11.49
N ALA A 18 19.41 15.95 12.40
CA ALA A 18 18.98 15.94 13.80
C ALA A 18 18.89 17.40 14.26
N PHE A 19 17.67 17.94 14.33
CA PHE A 19 17.30 19.14 15.09
C PHE A 19 18.41 20.21 15.18
N GLU A 20 18.47 21.16 14.24
CA GLU A 20 18.88 22.50 14.67
C GLU A 20 17.84 22.96 15.70
N GLU A 21 18.25 22.88 16.96
CA GLU A 21 17.63 23.52 18.10
C GLU A 21 17.47 25.00 17.76
N TYR A 22 16.22 25.45 17.56
CA TYR A 22 15.92 26.88 17.51
C TYR A 22 16.37 27.46 18.85
N PRO A 23 17.27 28.47 18.88
CA PRO A 23 17.59 29.12 20.14
C PRO A 23 16.35 29.89 20.62
N GLU A 24 15.90 29.55 21.83
CA GLU A 24 14.94 30.34 22.60
C GLU A 24 15.38 31.82 22.64
N PRO A 25 14.49 32.77 22.34
CA PRO A 25 14.84 34.18 22.39
C PRO A 25 14.87 34.67 23.84
N GLY A 26 16.07 34.76 24.41
CA GLY A 26 16.33 35.58 25.60
C GLY A 26 17.08 34.88 26.72
N SER A 27 18.40 35.03 26.71
CA SER A 27 19.18 35.25 27.93
C SER A 27 20.60 35.71 27.55
N ASP A 28 20.89 36.95 27.88
CA ASP A 28 22.24 37.47 28.04
C ASP A 28 23.01 36.61 29.04
N LEU A 29 24.27 36.28 28.76
CA LEU A 29 25.43 36.84 29.48
C LEU A 29 26.76 36.26 28.96
N SER A 30 27.68 37.18 28.76
CA SER A 30 29.03 37.03 28.22
C SER A 30 29.99 36.28 29.15
N VAL A 31 30.87 35.42 28.60
CA VAL A 31 32.29 35.32 29.02
C VAL A 31 33.18 34.91 27.83
N LEU A 32 33.89 35.92 27.31
CA LEU A 32 35.29 35.96 26.86
C LEU A 32 36.01 34.69 26.38
N GLY A 33 36.43 34.73 25.11
CA GLY A 33 37.49 33.89 24.54
C GLY A 33 37.90 34.40 23.16
N ALA A 34 38.68 35.49 23.13
CA ALA A 34 39.14 36.16 21.92
C ALA A 34 40.19 35.32 21.15
N GLY A 35 39.82 34.85 19.96
CA GLY A 35 40.76 34.41 18.93
C GLY A 35 40.74 35.39 17.74
N PRO A 36 41.90 35.72 17.12
CA PRO A 36 41.94 36.63 15.99
C PRO A 36 41.21 36.04 14.78
N PRO A 37 40.44 36.85 14.01
CA PRO A 37 39.79 36.37 12.80
C PRO A 37 40.83 36.01 11.72
N PRO A 38 40.62 34.94 10.93
CA PRO A 38 41.49 34.64 9.80
C PRO A 38 41.40 35.73 8.72
N ALA A 39 42.51 35.94 8.02
CA ALA A 39 42.67 36.98 7.00
C ALA A 39 41.64 36.85 5.87
N ALA A 40 40.99 37.97 5.54
CA ALA A 40 40.13 38.10 4.38
C ALA A 40 40.96 37.95 3.09
N GLY A 41 40.73 36.86 2.35
CA GLY A 41 41.26 36.66 1.01
C GLY A 41 40.59 37.61 -0.01
N PRO A 42 41.26 37.92 -1.13
CA PRO A 42 40.76 38.89 -2.09
C PRO A 42 39.51 38.39 -2.83
N SER A 43 38.47 39.20 -2.83
CA SER A 43 37.30 39.08 -3.70
C SER A 43 37.68 39.29 -5.18
N PRO A 44 37.31 38.39 -6.09
CA PRO A 44 37.21 38.69 -7.51
C PRO A 44 35.76 39.08 -7.85
N SER A 45 35.54 40.39 -8.06
CA SER A 45 34.38 40.90 -8.76
C SER A 45 34.42 40.54 -10.26
N ARG A 46 33.22 40.44 -10.85
CA ARG A 46 32.81 40.73 -12.25
C ARG A 46 32.28 39.51 -13.03
N PHE A 47 31.00 39.25 -12.85
CA PHE A 47 30.13 38.86 -13.96
C PHE A 47 29.02 39.91 -14.10
N PRO A 48 28.78 40.46 -15.32
CA PRO A 48 27.66 41.36 -15.55
C PRO A 48 26.34 40.57 -15.56
N THR A 49 25.39 40.96 -14.73
CA THR A 49 24.01 40.46 -14.79
C THR A 49 23.26 41.10 -15.97
N PRO A 50 22.60 40.33 -16.84
CA PRO A 50 21.68 40.89 -17.83
C PRO A 50 20.42 41.40 -17.11
N SER A 51 20.05 42.65 -17.37
CA SER A 51 18.81 43.24 -16.87
C SER A 51 17.62 42.63 -17.60
N LEU A 52 16.78 41.87 -16.89
CA LEU A 52 15.49 41.42 -17.39
C LEU A 52 14.42 42.52 -17.23
N PRO A 53 13.58 42.80 -18.24
CA PRO A 53 12.49 43.75 -18.13
C PRO A 53 11.36 43.21 -17.24
N ARG A 54 10.87 44.03 -16.31
CA ARG A 54 9.68 43.78 -15.48
C ARG A 54 8.40 43.92 -16.32
N PRO A 55 7.50 42.93 -16.36
CA PRO A 55 6.12 43.14 -16.78
C PRO A 55 5.21 43.44 -15.57
N ASN A 56 4.50 44.57 -15.67
CA ASN A 56 3.17 44.86 -15.12
C ASN A 56 2.88 44.57 -13.64
N GLN A 57 3.02 45.61 -12.81
CA GLN A 57 2.18 45.76 -11.61
C GLN A 57 0.78 46.21 -12.02
N LEU A 58 -0.18 45.28 -11.97
CA LEU A 58 -1.61 45.60 -11.88
C LEU A 58 -1.95 45.82 -10.41
N SER A 59 -1.99 47.10 -9.99
CA SER A 59 -2.46 47.52 -8.68
C SER A 59 -3.96 47.82 -8.77
N LEU A 60 -4.74 47.07 -8.00
CA LEU A 60 -6.19 47.15 -7.86
C LEU A 60 -6.66 48.53 -7.32
N PRO A 61 -7.85 49.03 -7.71
CA PRO A 61 -8.40 50.28 -7.19
C PRO A 61 -8.85 50.13 -5.73
N SER A 62 -8.47 51.10 -4.92
CA SER A 62 -8.82 51.21 -3.49
C SER A 62 -10.30 51.50 -3.28
N SER A 63 -10.92 50.71 -2.40
CA SER A 63 -12.28 50.91 -1.89
C SER A 63 -12.34 52.16 -0.99
N GLN A 64 -13.20 53.12 -1.32
CA GLN A 64 -13.63 54.19 -0.42
C GLN A 64 -15.05 53.94 0.11
N PRO A 65 -15.39 54.42 1.32
CA PRO A 65 -16.60 54.03 2.05
C PRO A 65 -17.85 54.86 1.69
N ALA A 66 -19.01 54.23 1.84
CA ALA A 66 -20.34 54.74 1.52
C ALA A 66 -20.88 55.82 2.47
N PRO A 67 -21.87 56.62 2.01
CA PRO A 67 -22.94 57.07 2.89
C PRO A 67 -24.37 56.80 2.35
N ALA A 68 -25.24 56.45 3.31
CA ALA A 68 -26.68 56.72 3.47
C ALA A 68 -27.68 56.66 2.29
N ARG A 69 -28.45 55.56 2.29
CA ARG A 69 -29.92 55.40 2.18
C ARG A 69 -30.78 56.56 1.62
N ALA A 70 -31.46 56.28 0.50
CA ALA A 70 -32.79 56.82 0.16
C ALA A 70 -33.62 55.77 -0.60
N VAL A 71 -34.92 55.74 -0.31
CA VAL A 71 -35.93 54.76 -0.73
C VAL A 71 -36.53 55.17 -2.08
N ALA A 72 -36.67 54.23 -3.03
CA ALA A 72 -37.66 54.31 -4.12
C ALA A 72 -37.89 52.93 -4.78
N SER A 73 -39.13 52.71 -5.21
CA SER A 73 -39.76 51.45 -5.59
C SER A 73 -39.64 51.10 -7.09
N GLN A 74 -39.53 49.80 -7.40
CA GLN A 74 -39.89 48.98 -8.62
C GLN A 74 -40.27 49.65 -9.97
N PRO A 75 -40.03 49.03 -11.17
CA PRO A 75 -40.38 47.63 -11.50
C PRO A 75 -39.46 46.81 -12.45
N LEU A 76 -39.80 45.51 -12.53
CA LEU A 76 -39.27 44.43 -13.39
C LEU A 76 -39.29 44.75 -14.91
N PRO A 77 -38.38 44.15 -15.71
CA PRO A 77 -38.79 43.63 -17.01
C PRO A 77 -38.25 42.22 -17.34
N THR A 78 -39.20 41.35 -17.66
CA THR A 78 -39.36 40.48 -18.84
C THR A 78 -38.15 39.77 -19.50
N ARG A 79 -38.36 38.46 -19.62
CA ARG A 79 -37.71 37.40 -20.41
C ARG A 79 -37.76 37.62 -21.93
N ALA A 80 -36.61 37.48 -22.62
CA ALA A 80 -36.36 37.17 -24.04
C ALA A 80 -34.85 37.44 -24.30
N ASP A 81 -34.05 36.79 -25.14
CA ASP A 81 -34.16 35.71 -26.12
C ASP A 81 -32.74 35.15 -26.32
N ILE A 82 -32.64 33.87 -26.67
CA ILE A 82 -31.38 33.16 -26.96
C ILE A 82 -30.98 33.45 -28.42
N PRO A 83 -29.75 33.93 -28.72
CA PRO A 83 -29.28 34.02 -30.10
C PRO A 83 -28.72 32.67 -30.62
N PRO A 84 -28.99 32.29 -31.88
CA PRO A 84 -28.57 31.02 -32.47
C PRO A 84 -27.10 31.03 -32.94
N ALA A 85 -26.49 29.84 -32.93
CA ALA A 85 -25.11 29.59 -33.38
C ALA A 85 -24.93 29.76 -34.90
N PRO A 86 -23.75 30.22 -35.37
CA PRO A 86 -23.42 30.27 -36.80
C PRO A 86 -22.87 28.92 -37.35
N PRO A 87 -23.01 28.67 -38.67
CA PRO A 87 -22.90 27.35 -39.28
C PRO A 87 -21.47 26.88 -39.63
N ARG A 88 -21.35 25.55 -39.72
CA ARG A 88 -20.23 24.80 -40.31
C ARG A 88 -20.12 25.05 -41.82
N SER A 89 -18.96 25.50 -42.26
CA SER A 89 -18.34 25.11 -43.53
C SER A 89 -16.95 25.71 -43.58
N GLN A 90 -15.90 24.90 -43.74
CA GLN A 90 -14.87 25.11 -44.77
C GLN A 90 -14.05 23.83 -44.90
N ILE A 91 -14.19 23.25 -46.07
CA ILE A 91 -13.38 22.20 -46.66
C ILE A 91 -12.00 22.80 -46.93
N TYR A 92 -10.95 22.22 -46.36
CA TYR A 92 -9.59 22.36 -46.88
C TYR A 92 -9.07 20.98 -47.23
N THR A 93 -9.16 20.70 -48.52
CA THR A 93 -8.44 19.63 -49.21
C THR A 93 -7.04 20.15 -49.52
N SER A 94 -6.00 19.57 -48.92
CA SER A 94 -4.70 19.26 -49.55
C SER A 94 -3.67 18.81 -48.50
N ALA A 95 -3.20 17.55 -48.62
CA ALA A 95 -1.78 17.15 -48.50
C ALA A 95 -1.67 15.62 -48.37
N THR A 96 -1.43 14.99 -49.52
CA THR A 96 -0.47 13.91 -49.80
C THR A 96 -0.27 12.79 -48.77
N SER A 97 -0.70 11.60 -49.18
CA SER A 97 -0.35 10.29 -48.64
C SER A 97 1.17 10.10 -48.57
N ALA A 98 1.71 9.87 -47.38
CA ALA A 98 3.09 9.40 -47.20
C ALA A 98 3.10 7.87 -47.10
N GLU A 99 3.67 7.26 -48.13
CA GLU A 99 3.90 5.84 -48.31
C GLU A 99 4.94 5.29 -47.31
N PRO A 100 4.78 4.07 -46.78
CA PRO A 100 5.80 3.44 -45.95
C PRO A 100 6.95 2.92 -46.82
N PRO A 101 8.24 3.11 -46.45
CA PRO A 101 9.33 2.55 -47.22
C PRO A 101 9.40 1.03 -47.02
N THR A 102 9.18 0.30 -48.10
CA THR A 102 9.58 -1.10 -48.24
C THR A 102 11.11 -1.22 -48.17
N ARG A 103 11.65 -1.89 -47.14
CA ARG A 103 13.01 -2.46 -47.22
C ARG A 103 12.94 -3.94 -47.56
N ARG A 104 13.62 -4.24 -48.65
CA ARG A 104 13.80 -5.52 -49.33
C ARG A 104 14.95 -6.29 -48.70
N GLY A 105 14.74 -7.60 -48.47
CA GLY A 105 15.73 -8.64 -48.77
C GLY A 105 16.65 -9.11 -47.65
N GLY A 106 16.41 -10.33 -47.17
CA GLY A 106 17.42 -11.15 -46.48
C GLY A 106 16.87 -11.93 -45.30
N GLY A 107 16.33 -13.14 -45.53
CA GLY A 107 15.93 -13.99 -44.40
C GLY A 107 15.00 -15.18 -44.68
N ARG A 108 14.79 -15.56 -45.95
CA ARG A 108 13.83 -16.65 -46.27
C ARG A 108 14.33 -18.06 -45.89
N LEU A 109 15.63 -18.25 -45.64
CA LEU A 109 16.15 -19.52 -45.11
C LEU A 109 16.11 -19.60 -43.58
N TRP A 110 16.16 -18.48 -42.87
CA TRP A 110 16.19 -18.49 -41.40
C TRP A 110 14.79 -18.71 -40.79
N GLN A 111 13.74 -18.26 -41.47
CA GLN A 111 12.36 -18.49 -41.03
C GLN A 111 11.87 -19.94 -41.24
N VAL A 112 12.47 -20.70 -42.16
CA VAL A 112 12.12 -22.12 -42.37
C VAL A 112 12.71 -23.00 -41.25
N LEU A 113 13.88 -22.63 -40.70
CA LEU A 113 14.50 -23.36 -39.60
C LEU A 113 13.78 -23.13 -38.26
N ILE A 114 13.26 -21.92 -38.00
CA ILE A 114 12.53 -21.62 -36.76
C ILE A 114 11.08 -22.11 -36.84
N GLY A 115 10.45 -22.06 -38.02
CA GLY A 115 9.10 -22.59 -38.24
C GLY A 115 9.00 -24.12 -38.15
N GLY A 116 10.02 -24.85 -38.65
CA GLY A 116 10.04 -26.31 -38.59
C GLY A 116 10.20 -26.88 -37.18
N ALA A 117 11.00 -26.23 -36.33
CA ALA A 117 11.19 -26.66 -34.94
C ALA A 117 9.94 -26.44 -34.07
N ALA A 118 9.19 -25.35 -34.29
CA ALA A 118 7.96 -25.08 -33.55
C ALA A 118 6.84 -26.09 -33.89
N VAL A 119 6.72 -26.51 -35.15
CA VAL A 119 5.72 -27.51 -35.57
C VAL A 119 6.05 -28.91 -35.05
N LEU A 120 7.34 -29.28 -34.99
CA LEU A 120 7.76 -30.58 -34.43
C LEU A 120 7.57 -30.64 -32.91
N VAL A 121 7.82 -29.55 -32.18
CA VAL A 121 7.53 -29.47 -30.73
C VAL A 121 6.03 -29.50 -30.47
N LEU A 122 5.21 -28.85 -31.30
CA LEU A 122 3.75 -28.88 -31.18
C LEU A 122 3.17 -30.27 -31.47
N LEU A 123 3.71 -30.98 -32.48
CA LEU A 123 3.32 -32.36 -32.80
C LEU A 123 3.77 -33.37 -31.72
N ALA A 124 4.93 -33.15 -31.09
CA ALA A 124 5.38 -33.96 -29.96
C ALA A 124 4.50 -33.73 -28.71
N LEU A 125 4.10 -32.49 -28.42
CA LEU A 125 3.19 -32.14 -27.32
C LEU A 125 1.75 -32.63 -27.58
N CYS A 126 1.26 -32.61 -28.82
CA CYS A 126 -0.06 -33.17 -29.16
C CYS A 126 -0.05 -34.71 -29.23
N GLY A 127 1.09 -35.34 -29.56
CA GLY A 127 1.21 -36.79 -29.60
C GLY A 127 1.17 -37.46 -28.21
N LEU A 128 1.71 -36.80 -27.18
CA LEU A 128 1.66 -37.32 -25.80
C LEU A 128 0.28 -37.22 -25.14
N GLY A 129 -0.60 -36.32 -25.60
CA GLY A 129 -1.97 -36.20 -25.08
C GLY A 129 -2.92 -37.32 -25.52
N ALA A 130 -2.65 -37.96 -26.66
CA ALA A 130 -3.50 -39.02 -27.20
C ALA A 130 -3.22 -40.41 -26.57
N ALA A 131 -2.01 -40.64 -26.06
CA ALA A 131 -1.64 -41.93 -25.45
C ALA A 131 -2.20 -42.11 -24.02
N ALA A 132 -2.44 -41.02 -23.28
CA ALA A 132 -3.03 -41.07 -21.95
C ALA A 132 -4.55 -41.34 -21.97
N LEU A 133 -5.25 -40.98 -23.04
CA LEU A 133 -6.70 -41.18 -23.19
C LEU A 133 -7.09 -42.56 -23.76
N LEU A 134 -6.11 -43.37 -24.19
CA LEU A 134 -6.35 -44.73 -24.71
C LEU A 134 -6.11 -45.83 -23.66
N ILE A 135 -5.52 -45.49 -22.51
CA ILE A 135 -5.27 -46.45 -21.41
C ILE A 135 -6.47 -46.48 -20.43
N ASP A 136 -7.30 -45.44 -20.40
CA ASP A 136 -8.50 -45.36 -19.53
C ASP A 136 -9.80 -45.90 -20.16
N ARG A 137 -9.73 -46.53 -21.33
CA ARG A 137 -10.93 -47.00 -22.07
C ARG A 137 -11.23 -48.51 -21.95
N ASN A 138 -10.52 -49.23 -21.08
CA ASN A 138 -10.65 -50.68 -20.93
C ASN A 138 -11.26 -51.15 -19.60
N GLU A 139 -12.15 -50.37 -18.99
CA GLU A 139 -13.07 -50.92 -17.98
C GLU A 139 -14.52 -50.66 -18.36
N GLN A 140 -15.15 -51.70 -18.89
CA GLN A 140 -16.59 -51.75 -19.15
C GLN A 140 -17.36 -51.85 -17.80
N PRO A 141 -18.46 -51.09 -17.63
CA PRO A 141 -19.21 -51.08 -16.39
C PRO A 141 -20.08 -52.34 -16.25
N GLN A 142 -19.80 -53.17 -15.24
CA GLN A 142 -20.77 -54.12 -14.70
C GLN A 142 -21.65 -53.40 -13.66
N SER A 143 -22.87 -53.06 -14.08
CA SER A 143 -23.93 -52.60 -13.19
C SER A 143 -24.46 -53.76 -12.34
N ASN A 144 -24.05 -53.81 -11.08
CA ASN A 144 -24.80 -54.51 -10.03
C ASN A 144 -25.36 -53.45 -9.07
N PRO A 145 -26.69 -53.33 -8.90
CA PRO A 145 -27.26 -52.34 -8.00
C PRO A 145 -27.16 -52.86 -6.57
N THR A 146 -26.11 -52.46 -5.86
CA THR A 146 -26.08 -52.56 -4.40
C THR A 146 -26.37 -51.17 -3.83
N TYR A 147 -27.47 -51.05 -3.11
CA TYR A 147 -27.89 -49.84 -2.41
C TYR A 147 -26.84 -49.48 -1.35
N GLN A 148 -25.99 -48.49 -1.64
CA GLN A 148 -25.06 -47.89 -0.67
C GLN A 148 -25.61 -46.51 -0.24
N PRO A 149 -25.77 -46.24 1.06
CA PRO A 149 -26.22 -44.93 1.52
C PRO A 149 -25.13 -43.88 1.28
N ASN A 150 -25.44 -42.92 0.41
CA ASN A 150 -24.93 -41.55 0.36
C ASN A 150 -23.48 -41.34 0.85
N ALA A 151 -22.50 -41.65 0.00
CA ALA A 151 -21.16 -41.09 0.16
C ALA A 151 -21.26 -39.57 -0.03
N ALA A 152 -20.93 -38.80 1.01
CA ALA A 152 -20.78 -37.35 0.91
C ALA A 152 -19.77 -37.04 -0.21
N PRO A 153 -19.98 -35.97 -1.01
CA PRO A 153 -19.04 -35.60 -2.05
C PRO A 153 -17.67 -35.36 -1.42
N THR A 154 -16.67 -36.09 -1.88
CA THR A 154 -15.26 -35.83 -1.60
C THR A 154 -15.00 -34.35 -1.85
N SER A 155 -14.74 -33.60 -0.78
CA SER A 155 -14.42 -32.19 -0.85
C SER A 155 -13.22 -32.01 -1.79
N ALA A 156 -13.44 -31.31 -2.91
CA ALA A 156 -12.34 -30.86 -3.76
C ALA A 156 -11.28 -30.15 -2.90
N PRO A 157 -9.98 -30.28 -3.23
CA PRO A 157 -8.94 -29.56 -2.51
C PRO A 157 -9.30 -28.07 -2.44
N PRO A 158 -9.07 -27.39 -1.30
CA PRO A 158 -9.35 -25.96 -1.19
C PRO A 158 -8.63 -25.22 -2.31
N GLU A 159 -9.39 -24.52 -3.14
CA GLU A 159 -8.84 -23.74 -4.23
C GLU A 159 -8.02 -22.59 -3.64
N ARG A 160 -6.76 -22.45 -4.08
CA ARG A 160 -5.89 -21.37 -3.61
C ARG A 160 -6.48 -20.03 -4.04
N LEU A 161 -6.61 -19.11 -3.09
CA LEU A 161 -7.17 -17.79 -3.32
C LEU A 161 -6.14 -16.88 -3.99
N ALA A 162 -6.51 -16.29 -5.12
CA ALA A 162 -5.70 -15.28 -5.79
C ALA A 162 -5.82 -13.94 -5.05
N LEU A 163 -4.70 -13.44 -4.52
CA LEU A 163 -4.67 -12.17 -3.79
C LEU A 163 -4.43 -10.95 -4.70
N ASP A 164 -4.45 -11.08 -6.03
CA ASP A 164 -4.03 -9.99 -6.92
C ASP A 164 -5.05 -8.85 -7.04
N SER A 165 -6.31 -9.07 -6.68
CA SER A 165 -7.37 -8.04 -6.68
C SER A 165 -8.36 -8.31 -5.55
N ARG A 166 -9.04 -7.24 -5.09
CA ARG A 166 -10.19 -7.38 -4.19
C ARG A 166 -11.34 -8.17 -4.80
N ASP A 167 -11.44 -8.21 -6.13
CA ASP A 167 -12.49 -8.97 -6.81
C ASP A 167 -12.32 -10.47 -6.61
N THR A 168 -11.07 -10.94 -6.53
CA THR A 168 -10.71 -12.34 -6.28
C THR A 168 -10.50 -12.63 -4.79
N ASP A 169 -10.31 -11.59 -3.97
CA ASP A 169 -10.18 -11.69 -2.51
C ASP A 169 -11.13 -10.69 -1.81
N GLN A 170 -12.40 -11.07 -1.72
CA GLN A 170 -13.49 -10.18 -1.30
C GLN A 170 -13.69 -10.10 0.21
N ALA A 171 -13.16 -11.06 0.98
CA ALA A 171 -13.38 -11.06 2.42
C ALA A 171 -12.63 -9.87 3.06
N PRO A 172 -13.26 -9.07 3.93
CA PRO A 172 -12.56 -7.94 4.56
C PRO A 172 -11.46 -8.44 5.50
N LEU A 173 -10.35 -7.70 5.60
CA LEU A 173 -9.33 -7.97 6.61
C LEU A 173 -9.90 -7.69 8.00
N THR A 174 -9.51 -8.48 9.00
CA THR A 174 -9.93 -8.24 10.38
C THR A 174 -8.74 -8.08 11.33
N ALA A 175 -8.93 -7.30 12.40
CA ALA A 175 -7.89 -7.15 13.42
C ALA A 175 -7.52 -8.50 14.06
N LYS A 176 -8.48 -9.43 14.21
CA LYS A 176 -8.25 -10.76 14.76
C LYS A 176 -7.47 -11.68 13.80
N GLU A 177 -7.64 -11.49 12.49
CA GLU A 177 -6.88 -12.22 11.48
C GLU A 177 -5.40 -11.83 11.52
N LEU A 178 -5.10 -10.53 11.58
CA LEU A 178 -3.73 -10.07 11.66
C LEU A 178 -3.14 -10.28 13.07
N PHE A 179 -3.89 -9.91 14.11
CA PHE A 179 -3.42 -9.88 15.50
C PHE A 179 -4.41 -10.62 16.41
N PRO A 180 -4.30 -11.96 16.52
CA PRO A 180 -5.33 -12.81 17.14
C PRO A 180 -5.44 -12.67 18.67
N GLY A 181 -4.44 -12.08 19.34
CA GLY A 181 -4.41 -11.95 20.78
C GLY A 181 -3.50 -10.82 21.26
N LYS A 182 -3.27 -10.78 22.58
CA LYS A 182 -2.39 -9.79 23.24
C LYS A 182 -0.91 -10.08 23.05
N GLU A 183 -0.56 -11.32 22.69
CA GLU A 183 0.80 -11.73 22.37
C GLU A 183 0.86 -12.15 20.91
N LEU A 184 1.89 -11.70 20.21
CA LEU A 184 2.21 -12.15 18.87
C LEU A 184 3.52 -12.96 18.91
N LYS A 185 3.40 -14.25 18.63
CA LYS A 185 4.54 -15.18 18.49
C LYS A 185 4.79 -15.42 17.00
N LEU A 186 6.03 -15.19 16.56
CA LEU A 186 6.42 -15.35 15.16
C LEU A 186 6.82 -16.78 14.82
N THR A 187 7.57 -17.40 15.73
CA THR A 187 8.03 -18.79 15.63
C THR A 187 8.00 -19.42 17.01
N ASP A 188 7.84 -20.74 17.07
CA ASP A 188 7.91 -21.48 18.33
C ASP A 188 9.25 -21.26 19.04
N GLY A 189 9.18 -21.04 20.35
CA GLY A 189 10.36 -20.82 21.20
C GLY A 189 10.96 -19.41 21.14
N GLN A 190 10.45 -18.50 20.30
CA GLN A 190 10.84 -17.09 20.32
C GLN A 190 10.00 -16.28 21.31
N PRO A 191 10.57 -15.23 21.94
CA PRO A 191 9.82 -14.35 22.80
C PRO A 191 8.78 -13.55 22.00
N SER A 192 7.62 -13.31 22.61
CA SER A 192 6.47 -12.67 21.96
C SER A 192 6.58 -11.15 21.94
N TYR A 193 6.09 -10.57 20.85
CA TYR A 193 5.73 -9.15 20.82
C TYR A 193 4.42 -8.96 21.60
N GLN A 194 4.30 -7.86 22.35
CA GLN A 194 3.06 -7.55 23.06
C GLN A 194 2.20 -6.61 22.23
N VAL A 195 0.99 -7.03 21.87
CA VAL A 195 0.01 -6.24 21.13
C VAL A 195 -0.71 -5.31 22.11
N LEU A 196 -0.45 -4.02 21.99
CA LEU A 196 -0.97 -2.98 22.89
C LEU A 196 -2.30 -2.41 22.41
N LYS A 197 -2.48 -2.28 21.09
CA LYS A 197 -3.72 -1.79 20.48
C LYS A 197 -3.86 -2.29 19.06
N THR A 198 -5.08 -2.55 18.62
CA THR A 198 -5.41 -2.84 17.23
C THR A 198 -6.42 -1.82 16.71
N GLN A 199 -6.42 -1.59 15.39
CA GLN A 199 -7.38 -0.74 14.72
C GLN A 199 -7.71 -1.32 13.34
N SER A 200 -9.00 -1.40 13.02
CA SER A 200 -9.50 -1.57 11.66
C SER A 200 -10.24 -0.30 11.26
N SER A 201 -9.93 0.24 10.08
CA SER A 201 -10.52 1.47 9.56
C SER A 201 -10.79 1.35 8.07
N GLY A 202 -11.96 1.81 7.62
CA GLY A 202 -12.26 2.00 6.19
C GLY A 202 -11.61 3.25 5.58
N SER A 203 -11.01 4.10 6.41
CA SER A 203 -10.23 5.26 5.97
C SER A 203 -8.75 4.96 6.14
N CYS A 204 -8.02 4.81 5.04
CA CYS A 204 -6.58 4.56 5.06
C CYS A 204 -5.75 5.78 5.48
N ALA A 205 -6.31 6.99 5.33
CA ALA A 205 -5.65 8.24 5.70
C ALA A 205 -5.31 8.30 7.21
N VAL A 206 -5.99 7.54 8.07
CA VAL A 206 -5.68 7.48 9.51
C VAL A 206 -4.27 6.95 9.82
N ALA A 207 -3.66 6.23 8.87
CA ALA A 207 -2.36 5.59 9.03
C ALA A 207 -1.21 6.30 8.34
N ALA A 208 -1.48 7.47 7.74
CA ALA A 208 -0.49 8.29 7.10
C ALA A 208 -0.82 9.79 7.27
N THR A 209 -0.01 10.65 6.67
CA THR A 209 -0.18 12.10 6.66
C THR A 209 0.14 12.64 5.28
N ASP A 210 -0.42 13.81 4.98
CA ASP A 210 -0.13 14.62 3.80
C ASP A 210 -0.15 13.79 2.49
N GLU A 211 0.83 13.97 1.60
CA GLU A 211 0.85 13.35 0.28
C GLU A 211 0.91 11.81 0.33
N VAL A 212 1.45 11.22 1.40
CA VAL A 212 1.42 9.78 1.64
C VAL A 212 -0.02 9.30 1.85
N ALA A 213 -0.81 10.01 2.67
CA ALA A 213 -2.20 9.67 2.90
C ALA A 213 -3.02 9.80 1.61
N ASP A 214 -2.82 10.90 0.88
CA ASP A 214 -3.51 11.13 -0.38
C ASP A 214 -3.14 10.10 -1.44
N LEU A 215 -1.86 9.67 -1.51
CA LEU A 215 -1.42 8.62 -2.43
C LEU A 215 -2.20 7.33 -2.19
N LEU A 216 -2.29 6.88 -0.94
CA LEU A 216 -2.99 5.65 -0.58
C LEU A 216 -4.47 5.72 -0.97
N VAL A 217 -5.14 6.83 -0.68
CA VAL A 217 -6.55 7.05 -1.04
C VAL A 217 -6.72 7.08 -2.57
N ARG A 218 -5.87 7.82 -3.29
CA ARG A 218 -5.91 7.90 -4.77
C ARG A 218 -5.69 6.56 -5.45
N LEU A 219 -4.90 5.67 -4.85
CA LEU A 219 -4.67 4.31 -5.34
C LEU A 219 -5.75 3.31 -4.90
N GLY A 220 -6.86 3.82 -4.34
CA GLY A 220 -8.06 3.05 -4.05
C GLY A 220 -7.98 2.23 -2.77
N CYS A 221 -7.12 2.64 -1.83
CA CYS A 221 -7.11 2.04 -0.50
C CYS A 221 -8.46 2.22 0.18
N ASN A 222 -9.13 1.12 0.55
CA ASN A 222 -10.44 1.15 1.22
C ASN A 222 -10.41 0.58 2.64
N GLN A 223 -9.28 0.04 3.08
CA GLN A 223 -9.15 -0.51 4.41
C GLN A 223 -7.70 -0.46 4.87
N VAL A 224 -7.50 -0.15 6.15
CA VAL A 224 -6.26 -0.41 6.88
C VAL A 224 -6.56 -1.17 8.15
N VAL A 225 -5.83 -2.26 8.37
CA VAL A 225 -5.82 -3.01 9.64
C VAL A 225 -4.41 -2.98 10.19
N ARG A 226 -4.26 -2.48 11.41
CA ARG A 226 -2.95 -2.27 12.02
C ARG A 226 -2.98 -2.50 13.53
N ALA A 227 -1.81 -2.71 14.11
CA ALA A 227 -1.62 -2.78 15.54
C ALA A 227 -0.38 -2.03 15.98
N THR A 228 -0.37 -1.64 17.25
CA THR A 228 0.83 -1.22 17.95
C THR A 228 1.31 -2.33 18.86
N LEU A 229 2.60 -2.63 18.76
CA LEU A 229 3.27 -3.68 19.51
C LEU A 229 4.50 -3.13 20.24
N SER A 230 4.82 -3.69 21.41
CA SER A 230 6.15 -3.55 22.00
C SER A 230 7.02 -4.77 21.69
N THR A 231 8.32 -4.54 21.53
CA THR A 231 9.29 -5.63 21.39
C THR A 231 9.43 -6.41 22.69
N PRO A 232 9.90 -7.66 22.65
CA PRO A 232 9.99 -8.48 23.86
C PRO A 232 10.97 -7.95 24.92
N ASP A 233 11.96 -7.16 24.50
CA ASP A 233 12.91 -6.45 25.36
C ASP A 233 12.41 -5.06 25.78
N ASP A 234 11.19 -4.69 25.39
CA ASP A 234 10.50 -3.43 25.67
C ASP A 234 11.27 -2.16 25.24
N SER A 235 12.25 -2.30 24.34
CA SER A 235 13.12 -1.19 23.91
C SER A 235 12.54 -0.40 22.73
N HIS A 236 11.64 -1.00 21.95
CA HIS A 236 11.03 -0.40 20.77
C HIS A 236 9.51 -0.56 20.76
N LEU A 237 8.86 0.39 20.09
CA LEU A 237 7.46 0.29 19.72
C LEU A 237 7.34 0.20 18.20
N VAL A 238 6.36 -0.58 17.75
CA VAL A 238 6.12 -0.86 16.35
C VAL A 238 4.65 -0.63 16.04
N THR A 239 4.34 0.13 14.98
CA THR A 239 3.01 0.06 14.36
C THR A 239 3.13 -0.69 13.04
N ALA A 240 2.47 -1.84 12.93
CA ALA A 240 2.48 -2.69 11.74
C ALA A 240 1.08 -3.00 11.25
N GLY A 241 0.91 -3.19 9.95
CA GLY A 241 -0.41 -3.48 9.38
C GLY A 241 -0.42 -3.71 7.88
N LEU A 242 -1.63 -3.90 7.36
CA LEU A 242 -1.91 -4.07 5.94
C LEU A 242 -2.83 -2.96 5.45
N PHE A 243 -2.49 -2.36 4.31
CA PHE A 243 -3.42 -1.58 3.50
C PHE A 243 -4.03 -2.49 2.43
N ASN A 244 -5.34 -2.37 2.22
CA ASN A 244 -6.10 -3.06 1.18
C ASN A 244 -6.30 -2.10 -0.01
N LEU A 245 -5.52 -2.30 -1.08
CA LEU A 245 -5.60 -1.50 -2.31
C LEU A 245 -6.53 -2.18 -3.32
N THR A 246 -6.83 -1.49 -4.43
CA THR A 246 -7.73 -2.04 -5.46
C THR A 246 -7.22 -3.36 -6.05
N ASP A 247 -5.95 -3.38 -6.41
CA ASP A 247 -5.28 -4.49 -7.09
C ASP A 247 -3.76 -4.43 -6.85
N LYS A 248 -3.06 -5.47 -7.28
CA LYS A 248 -1.60 -5.60 -7.19
C LYS A 248 -0.88 -4.45 -7.88
N VAL A 249 -1.35 -4.00 -9.04
CA VAL A 249 -0.73 -2.89 -9.78
C VAL A 249 -0.78 -1.59 -8.96
N SER A 250 -1.89 -1.35 -8.27
CA SER A 250 -2.07 -0.21 -7.37
C SER A 250 -1.18 -0.33 -6.14
N ALA A 251 -1.04 -1.52 -5.56
CA ALA A 251 -0.13 -1.78 -4.45
C ALA A 251 1.35 -1.57 -4.84
N GLU A 252 1.77 -2.05 -6.03
CA GLU A 252 3.11 -1.84 -6.58
C GLU A 252 3.37 -0.35 -6.87
N ARG A 253 2.40 0.35 -7.45
CA ARG A 253 2.50 1.81 -7.66
C ARG A 253 2.61 2.56 -6.33
N ALA A 254 1.90 2.11 -5.30
CA ALA A 254 2.03 2.68 -3.95
C ALA A 254 3.47 2.48 -3.45
N ARG A 255 4.00 1.26 -3.49
CA ARG A 255 5.38 0.94 -3.07
C ARG A 255 6.40 1.84 -3.76
N ASP A 256 6.30 2.01 -5.07
CA ASP A 256 7.28 2.73 -5.87
C ASP A 256 7.22 4.24 -5.59
N ARG A 257 6.02 4.81 -5.46
CA ARG A 257 5.85 6.25 -5.22
C ARG A 257 6.10 6.64 -3.76
N LEU A 258 5.78 5.75 -2.80
CA LEU A 258 6.00 5.99 -1.37
C LEU A 258 7.44 6.33 -1.06
N ARG A 259 8.39 5.64 -1.71
CA ARG A 259 9.82 5.94 -1.54
C ARG A 259 10.11 7.40 -1.83
N GLN A 260 9.72 7.88 -3.01
CA GLN A 260 9.98 9.26 -3.39
C GLN A 260 9.32 10.28 -2.45
N LEU A 261 8.07 10.03 -2.02
CA LEU A 261 7.38 10.95 -1.11
C LEU A 261 8.06 11.04 0.25
N LEU A 262 8.48 9.90 0.80
CA LEU A 262 9.25 9.87 2.05
C LEU A 262 10.62 10.54 1.86
N ASP A 263 11.25 10.33 0.70
CA ASP A 263 12.55 10.93 0.39
C ASP A 263 12.48 12.46 0.26
N GLU A 264 11.36 12.97 -0.24
CA GLU A 264 11.05 14.40 -0.39
C GLU A 264 10.36 14.99 0.85
N ARG A 265 10.18 14.20 1.93
CA ARG A 265 9.51 14.58 3.17
C ARG A 265 8.06 15.08 2.97
N GLN A 266 7.38 14.58 1.94
CA GLN A 266 5.99 14.85 1.60
C GLN A 266 5.06 13.88 2.34
N GLY A 267 4.90 14.12 3.63
CA GLY A 267 4.12 13.26 4.53
C GLY A 267 4.92 12.09 5.13
N ARG A 268 4.23 11.31 5.97
CA ARG A 268 4.78 10.13 6.67
C ARG A 268 3.72 9.11 7.02
N PHE A 269 4.14 7.89 7.33
CA PHE A 269 3.30 6.93 8.06
C PHE A 269 3.08 7.42 9.49
N ARG A 270 1.87 7.18 10.01
CA ARG A 270 1.47 7.59 11.36
C ARG A 270 1.36 6.37 12.27
N GLY A 271 2.07 6.41 13.40
CA GLY A 271 1.92 5.41 14.46
C GLY A 271 0.51 5.38 15.06
N LEU A 272 0.10 4.23 15.57
CA LEU A 272 -1.16 4.06 16.30
C LEU A 272 -0.89 4.23 17.80
N THR A 273 -1.29 5.35 18.38
CA THR A 273 -1.18 5.57 19.83
C THR A 273 -2.27 4.81 20.57
N ALA A 274 -1.92 4.24 21.71
CA ALA A 274 -2.84 3.54 22.59
C ALA A 274 -3.17 4.45 23.77
N ASP A 275 -4.42 4.91 23.81
CA ASP A 275 -4.90 5.90 24.79
C ASP A 275 -4.75 5.41 26.25
N ASP A 276 -4.77 4.09 26.47
CA ASP A 276 -4.67 3.45 27.79
C ASP A 276 -3.31 2.77 28.05
N ALA A 277 -2.34 2.87 27.13
CA ALA A 277 -1.02 2.27 27.31
C ALA A 277 0.07 3.35 27.41
N ASP A 278 0.59 3.49 28.63
CA ASP A 278 1.65 4.43 28.97
C ASP A 278 2.83 4.30 28.00
N GLY A 279 3.30 5.45 27.52
CA GLY A 279 4.51 5.56 26.70
C GLY A 279 4.32 5.32 25.20
N THR A 280 3.10 5.11 24.70
CA THR A 280 2.88 4.97 23.25
C THR A 280 2.82 6.30 22.48
N ASP A 281 2.71 7.44 23.16
CA ASP A 281 2.70 8.78 22.54
C ASP A 281 3.95 9.09 21.72
N VAL A 282 5.06 8.43 22.03
CA VAL A 282 6.33 8.53 21.28
C VAL A 282 6.14 8.14 19.81
N LEU A 283 5.20 7.25 19.49
CA LEU A 283 4.86 6.84 18.12
C LEU A 283 4.30 7.99 17.26
N ALA A 284 3.75 9.03 17.87
CA ALA A 284 3.20 10.17 17.13
C ALA A 284 4.27 11.18 16.68
N ARG A 285 5.43 11.20 17.37
CA ARG A 285 6.40 12.30 17.29
C ARG A 285 7.85 11.88 17.03
N ALA A 286 8.28 10.72 17.55
CA ALA A 286 9.67 10.32 17.48
C ALA A 286 10.11 9.98 16.05
N PRO A 287 11.41 10.14 15.73
CA PRO A 287 11.94 9.67 14.46
C PRO A 287 11.75 8.16 14.31
N SER A 288 11.02 7.77 13.26
CA SER A 288 10.71 6.37 12.98
C SER A 288 11.49 5.84 11.79
N ARG A 289 11.81 4.55 11.80
CA ARG A 289 12.15 3.81 10.57
C ARG A 289 10.92 3.09 10.08
N VAL A 290 10.71 3.11 8.77
CA VAL A 290 9.58 2.44 8.15
C VAL A 290 10.06 1.51 7.04
N GLY A 291 9.43 0.35 6.94
CA GLY A 291 9.57 -0.59 5.85
C GLY A 291 8.20 -0.95 5.29
N TRP A 292 8.16 -1.33 4.02
CA TRP A 292 6.95 -1.82 3.38
C TRP A 292 7.26 -2.84 2.28
N GLN A 293 6.29 -3.72 1.99
CA GLN A 293 6.38 -4.74 0.94
C GLN A 293 4.99 -5.00 0.36
N VAL A 294 4.95 -5.36 -0.92
CA VAL A 294 3.71 -5.69 -1.63
C VAL A 294 3.53 -7.20 -1.68
N ARG A 295 2.29 -7.64 -1.48
CA ARG A 295 1.86 -9.01 -1.74
C ARG A 295 0.41 -9.01 -2.23
N GLY A 296 0.22 -9.36 -3.50
CA GLY A 296 -1.09 -9.19 -4.14
C GLY A 296 -1.52 -7.71 -4.12
N HIS A 297 -2.79 -7.45 -3.84
CA HIS A 297 -3.36 -6.10 -3.68
C HIS A 297 -3.10 -5.47 -2.29
N TYR A 298 -2.28 -6.11 -1.45
CA TYR A 298 -1.94 -5.60 -0.13
C TYR A 298 -0.57 -4.93 -0.10
N LEU A 299 -0.48 -3.85 0.67
CA LEU A 299 0.77 -3.23 1.08
C LEU A 299 0.96 -3.48 2.58
N ALA A 300 1.88 -4.38 2.92
CA ALA A 300 2.32 -4.60 4.29
C ALA A 300 3.31 -3.51 4.68
N TYR A 301 3.17 -2.97 5.89
CA TYR A 301 4.08 -1.95 6.40
C TYR A 301 4.35 -2.13 7.89
N ALA A 302 5.49 -1.63 8.33
CA ALA A 302 5.82 -1.48 9.74
C ALA A 302 6.63 -0.20 9.94
N LEU A 303 6.27 0.59 10.95
CA LEU A 303 7.07 1.70 11.45
C LEU A 303 7.56 1.38 12.87
N VAL A 304 8.83 1.66 13.12
CA VAL A 304 9.54 1.33 14.36
C VAL A 304 10.11 2.61 14.96
N VAL A 305 9.85 2.82 16.24
CA VAL A 305 10.44 3.90 17.05
C VAL A 305 11.13 3.30 18.27
N ARG A 306 12.15 3.98 18.78
CA ARG A 306 12.67 3.66 20.11
C ARG A 306 11.71 4.18 21.17
N LYS A 307 11.52 3.40 22.23
CA LYS A 307 10.60 3.76 23.32
C LYS A 307 11.06 5.01 24.09
N ASP A 308 12.37 5.27 24.11
CA ASP A 308 12.98 6.48 24.68
C ASP A 308 12.90 7.72 23.76
N GLY A 309 12.34 7.58 22.55
CA GLY A 309 12.17 8.66 21.58
C GLY A 309 13.45 9.04 20.82
N ALA A 310 14.57 8.40 21.08
CA ALA A 310 15.81 8.67 20.37
C ALA A 310 15.75 8.21 18.91
N ALA A 311 16.51 8.89 18.05
CA ALA A 311 16.57 8.56 16.64
C ALA A 311 17.08 7.13 16.39
N VAL A 312 16.48 6.47 15.41
CA VAL A 312 16.89 5.14 14.95
C VAL A 312 17.90 5.28 13.81
N LYS A 313 19.08 4.67 13.97
CA LYS A 313 20.14 4.69 12.95
C LYS A 313 19.81 3.80 11.76
N ALA A 314 20.25 4.18 10.56
CA ALA A 314 19.94 3.44 9.32
C ALA A 314 20.49 2.00 9.32
N GLY A 315 21.64 1.79 9.96
CA GLY A 315 22.31 0.49 10.05
C GLY A 315 21.85 -0.39 11.21
N ASP A 316 20.93 0.08 12.04
CA ASP A 316 20.52 -0.61 13.27
C ASP A 316 20.02 -2.04 12.95
N ALA A 317 20.78 -3.04 13.40
CA ALA A 317 20.49 -4.44 13.13
C ALA A 317 19.19 -4.88 13.79
N LYS A 318 18.90 -4.35 14.99
CA LYS A 318 17.69 -4.72 15.72
C LYS A 318 16.45 -4.20 15.02
N VAL A 319 16.49 -2.95 14.55
CA VAL A 319 15.35 -2.40 13.79
C VAL A 319 15.15 -3.10 12.45
N ARG A 320 16.22 -3.51 11.76
CA ARG A 320 16.08 -4.33 10.54
C ARG A 320 15.44 -5.69 10.83
N GLU A 321 15.83 -6.34 11.92
CA GLU A 321 15.20 -7.58 12.38
C GLU A 321 13.70 -7.36 12.65
N ILE A 322 13.33 -6.32 13.42
CA ILE A 322 11.93 -6.00 13.72
C ILE A 322 11.10 -5.76 12.45
N LEU A 323 11.64 -5.01 11.47
CA LEU A 323 10.96 -4.77 10.20
C LEU A 323 10.75 -6.08 9.41
N PHE A 324 11.77 -6.93 9.37
CA PHE A 324 11.68 -8.24 8.72
C PHE A 324 10.66 -9.16 9.40
N ASP A 325 10.70 -9.23 10.73
CA ASP A 325 9.77 -9.97 11.57
C ASP A 325 8.32 -9.59 11.29
N MET A 326 8.01 -8.29 11.26
CA MET A 326 6.64 -7.84 11.05
C MET A 326 6.20 -7.97 9.60
N ILE A 327 7.00 -7.51 8.64
CA ILE A 327 6.56 -7.41 7.25
C ILE A 327 6.61 -8.78 6.56
N GLU A 328 7.74 -9.49 6.70
CA GLU A 328 7.97 -10.73 5.96
C GLU A 328 7.44 -11.95 6.74
N LEU A 329 7.85 -12.13 8.00
CA LEU A 329 7.46 -13.33 8.75
C LEU A 329 5.98 -13.29 9.15
N HIS A 330 5.53 -12.18 9.73
CA HIS A 330 4.17 -12.10 10.24
C HIS A 330 3.14 -11.76 9.15
N LEU A 331 3.21 -10.58 8.56
CA LEU A 331 2.15 -10.08 7.67
C LEU A 331 2.16 -10.80 6.31
N SER A 332 3.33 -10.94 5.69
CA SER A 332 3.44 -11.63 4.39
C SER A 332 3.28 -13.14 4.53
N ARG A 333 4.13 -13.83 5.29
CA ARG A 333 4.10 -15.29 5.38
C ARG A 333 3.09 -15.84 6.38
N GLY A 334 2.88 -15.19 7.52
CA GLY A 334 1.91 -15.67 8.51
C GLY A 334 0.47 -15.43 8.04
N VAL A 335 0.13 -14.18 7.75
CA VAL A 335 -1.24 -13.77 7.45
C VAL A 335 -1.59 -14.01 5.99
N LEU A 336 -0.90 -13.33 5.06
CA LEU A 336 -1.29 -13.33 3.65
C LEU A 336 -1.02 -14.67 2.94
N GLN A 337 -0.02 -15.47 3.37
CA GLN A 337 0.12 -16.85 2.85
C GLN A 337 -1.01 -17.73 3.33
N SER A 338 -1.32 -17.71 4.62
CA SER A 338 -2.42 -18.50 5.17
C SER A 338 -3.74 -18.16 4.46
N ARG A 339 -4.00 -16.88 4.22
CA ARG A 339 -5.14 -16.41 3.46
C ARG A 339 -5.16 -16.92 2.02
N ALA A 340 -4.04 -16.85 1.30
CA ALA A 340 -3.91 -17.39 -0.06
C ALA A 340 -4.13 -18.91 -0.11
N ASP A 341 -3.79 -19.63 0.95
CA ASP A 341 -3.97 -21.08 1.07
C ASP A 341 -5.38 -21.46 1.56
N GLY A 342 -6.31 -20.50 1.66
CA GLY A 342 -7.70 -20.71 2.06
C GLY A 342 -7.94 -20.67 3.57
N GLY A 343 -6.92 -20.34 4.36
CA GLY A 343 -7.03 -20.09 5.79
C GLY A 343 -7.73 -18.76 6.05
N THR A 344 -9.03 -18.79 6.33
CA THR A 344 -9.70 -17.65 6.98
C THR A 344 -9.59 -17.80 8.48
N ALA A 345 -9.19 -16.72 9.17
CA ALA A 345 -9.25 -16.67 10.62
C ALA A 345 -10.73 -16.79 11.05
N ALA A 346 -11.11 -17.99 11.48
CA ALA A 346 -12.35 -18.40 12.10
C ALA A 346 -13.47 -17.33 12.12
N GLN A 347 -14.30 -17.32 11.08
CA GLN A 347 -15.70 -16.93 11.30
C GLN A 347 -16.27 -17.87 12.37
N PRO A 348 -17.00 -17.35 13.38
CA PRO A 348 -17.69 -18.22 14.32
C PRO A 348 -18.70 -19.05 13.52
N THR A 349 -18.37 -20.31 13.25
CA THR A 349 -19.36 -21.30 12.85
C THR A 349 -20.32 -21.44 14.02
N THR A 350 -21.50 -20.85 13.88
CA THR A 350 -22.67 -21.27 14.64
C THR A 350 -22.83 -22.77 14.43
N GLY A 351 -22.39 -23.55 15.41
CA GLY A 351 -22.61 -25.00 15.42
C GLY A 351 -24.11 -25.29 15.35
N PRO A 352 -24.51 -26.43 14.75
CA PRO A 352 -25.92 -26.80 14.70
C PRO A 352 -26.42 -26.98 16.13
N THR A 353 -27.41 -26.19 16.53
CA THR A 353 -28.18 -26.44 17.75
C THR A 353 -28.90 -27.76 17.57
N GLY A 354 -28.28 -28.84 18.06
CA GLY A 354 -28.90 -30.15 18.18
C GLY A 354 -30.10 -30.05 19.12
N SER A 355 -31.27 -29.84 18.53
CA SER A 355 -32.55 -30.11 19.16
C SER A 355 -32.69 -31.63 19.25
N ASN A 356 -32.56 -32.18 20.45
CA ASN A 356 -33.06 -33.51 20.82
C ASN A 356 -33.14 -33.58 22.35
N ALA A 357 -34.07 -32.82 22.93
CA ALA A 357 -34.61 -33.14 24.24
C ALA A 357 -35.76 -34.12 24.02
N ASN A 358 -35.47 -35.40 24.26
CA ASN A 358 -36.45 -36.48 24.25
C ASN A 358 -37.56 -36.17 25.26
N GLN A 359 -38.78 -36.31 24.75
CA GLN A 359 -40.01 -36.40 25.49
C GLN A 359 -40.12 -37.82 26.09
N GLY A 360 -40.38 -37.89 27.39
CA GLY A 360 -40.83 -39.12 28.05
C GLY A 360 -40.09 -39.44 29.34
N ASP A 361 -40.60 -38.95 30.48
CA ASP A 361 -40.95 -39.85 31.57
C ASP A 361 -41.85 -39.16 32.62
N LEU A 362 -43.02 -39.76 32.85
CA LEU A 362 -43.87 -39.65 34.04
C LEU A 362 -44.15 -41.11 34.41
N PRO A 363 -43.83 -41.51 35.66
CA PRO A 363 -44.84 -41.57 36.72
C PRO A 363 -44.25 -41.02 38.05
N GLY A 364 -44.97 -40.57 39.09
CA GLY A 364 -46.23 -41.01 39.66
C GLY A 364 -45.99 -41.20 41.17
N ASP A 365 -46.27 -40.17 41.97
CA ASP A 365 -46.92 -40.17 43.30
C ASP A 365 -46.91 -38.75 43.89
#